data_AF-A0A2V5VHM1-F1
#
_entry.id   AF-A0A2V5VHM1-F1
#
_cell.length_a   1.000
_cell.length_b   1.000
_cell.length_c   1.000
_cell.angle_alpha   90.00
_cell.angle_beta   90.00
_cell.angle_gamma   90.00
#
_symmetry.space_group_name_H-M   'P 1'
#
loop_
_entity.id
_entity.type
_entity.pdbx_description
1 polymer ?
#
loop_
_entity_poly.entity_id
_entity_poly.type
_entity_poly.pdbx_seq_one_letter_code
_entity_poly.pdbx_strand_id
1 'polypeptide(L)'
;MSVFAYGRGKTVNRSASQPPESDGSVFRTDHLMGDLKGRSVRGGVITLTSQAAKLILQTASTMILARLLAPQDFGLVAMVTAVTGFVAIFKEAGLSAATIQNVRISHGQVSNLFWINVGLSASIVLVVAGSAPLIAWLYHEPRLIWIAIALSGTFLLSGLAVQHQALLRRQMRFKALVSIEIGSLTAGIVSAVLAALLGCGYWSLVAMMVMSSAVEALITWTVSDWRPSRPNRATDVKSMIRFGGSVVAFDFLNYFNRNFDN
;
A
#
# COMPACT_ATOMS: atom_id res chain seq x y z
N MET A 1 59.61 16.05 44.15
CA MET A 1 60.28 15.12 43.22
C MET A 1 59.25 14.06 42.87
N SER A 2 58.71 13.90 41.65
CA SER A 2 59.16 14.28 40.30
C SER A 2 57.90 14.27 39.39
N VAL A 3 57.54 15.39 38.77
CA VAL A 3 57.71 15.73 37.33
C VAL A 3 56.67 15.13 36.36
N PHE A 4 55.91 16.08 35.79
CA PHE A 4 55.12 16.15 34.55
C PHE A 4 55.64 15.40 33.30
N ALA A 5 54.71 14.86 32.50
CA ALA A 5 54.74 14.78 31.01
C ALA A 5 53.34 14.39 30.49
N TYR A 6 52.42 15.30 30.16
CA TYR A 6 52.21 16.01 28.88
C TYR A 6 52.46 15.21 27.58
N GLY A 7 51.36 14.85 26.89
CA GLY A 7 51.21 15.03 25.44
C GLY A 7 51.41 13.82 24.51
N ARG A 8 50.31 13.30 23.94
CA ARG A 8 49.96 13.54 22.52
C ARG A 8 48.67 12.82 22.14
N GLY A 9 47.71 13.61 21.65
CA GLY A 9 46.47 13.12 21.07
C GLY A 9 46.75 12.36 19.77
N LYS A 10 46.17 11.17 19.66
CA LYS A 10 45.86 10.58 18.36
C LYS A 10 44.49 11.10 17.95
N THR A 11 44.50 12.09 17.07
CA THR A 11 43.33 12.51 16.31
C THR A 11 42.82 11.32 15.50
N VAL A 12 41.82 10.63 16.04
CA VAL A 12 41.02 9.69 15.25
C VAL A 12 40.28 10.55 14.24
N ASN A 13 40.80 10.56 13.01
CA ASN A 13 40.19 11.18 11.85
C ASN A 13 38.86 10.48 11.55
N ARG A 14 37.78 10.92 12.20
CA ARG A 14 36.40 10.57 11.86
C ARG A 14 35.97 11.36 10.63
N SER A 15 36.63 11.10 9.50
CA SER A 15 36.04 11.31 8.17
C SER A 15 35.30 10.03 7.79
N ALA A 16 34.38 9.58 8.64
CA ALA A 16 33.31 8.71 8.20
C ALA A 16 32.18 9.66 7.83
N SER A 17 31.92 9.77 6.53
CA SER A 17 30.79 10.48 5.94
C SER A 17 29.51 10.16 6.72
N GLN A 18 29.13 11.07 7.61
CA GLN A 18 27.79 11.05 8.20
C GLN A 18 26.81 11.21 7.03
N PRO A 19 25.88 10.26 6.82
CA PRO A 19 24.80 10.50 5.87
C PRO A 19 24.04 11.75 6.32
N PRO A 20 23.50 12.55 5.39
CA PRO A 20 22.91 13.84 5.70
C PRO A 20 21.84 13.71 6.77
N GLU A 21 21.90 14.57 7.79
CA GLU A 21 21.06 14.56 9.00
C GLU A 21 19.54 14.67 8.72
N SER A 22 19.12 14.90 7.47
CA SER A 22 17.72 14.99 7.05
C SER A 22 16.99 13.64 6.95
N ASP A 23 17.70 12.52 6.80
CA ASP A 23 17.06 11.20 6.53
C ASP A 23 16.56 10.49 7.81
N GLY A 24 16.94 10.97 9.00
CA GLY A 24 16.60 10.32 10.28
C GLY A 24 15.19 10.60 10.82
N SER A 25 14.53 11.68 10.37
CA SER A 25 13.27 12.16 10.95
C SER A 25 12.07 11.25 10.64
N VAL A 26 12.03 10.67 9.44
CA VAL A 26 10.91 9.83 8.96
C VAL A 26 10.89 8.45 9.62
N PHE A 27 12.01 8.01 10.20
CA PHE A 27 12.11 6.70 10.86
C PHE A 27 11.99 6.78 12.40
N ARG A 28 12.37 7.91 13.01
CA ARG A 28 12.29 8.10 14.46
C ARG A 28 10.87 8.47 14.88
N THR A 29 10.42 7.86 15.98
CA THR A 29 9.10 8.12 16.59
C THR A 29 9.20 8.81 17.96
N ASP A 30 10.41 9.15 18.40
CA ASP A 30 10.67 9.71 19.74
C ASP A 30 9.90 11.02 19.97
N HIS A 31 9.79 11.86 18.93
CA HIS A 31 9.05 13.12 18.95
C HIS A 31 7.52 12.94 19.10
N LEU A 32 7.00 11.72 18.97
CA LEU A 32 5.59 11.39 19.16
C LEU A 32 5.25 11.14 20.63
N MET A 33 6.24 10.81 21.47
CA MET A 33 6.03 10.31 22.84
C MET A 33 5.34 11.32 23.78
N GLY A 34 5.51 12.62 23.55
CA GLY A 34 4.94 13.67 24.40
C GLY A 34 3.42 13.83 24.31
N ASP A 35 2.77 13.38 23.22
CA ASP A 35 1.32 13.49 23.01
C ASP A 35 0.77 12.26 22.26
N LEU A 36 1.17 11.06 22.68
CA LEU A 36 0.67 9.82 22.06
C LEU A 36 -0.85 9.69 22.20
N LYS A 37 -1.39 9.99 23.40
CA LYS A 37 -2.83 9.86 23.66
C LYS A 37 -3.66 10.80 22.79
N GLY A 38 -3.30 12.09 22.73
CA GLY A 38 -4.02 13.08 21.91
C GLY A 38 -3.96 12.75 20.42
N ARG A 39 -2.78 12.37 19.92
CA ARG A 39 -2.62 11.99 18.50
C ARG A 39 -3.33 10.69 18.14
N SER A 40 -3.36 9.69 19.02
CA SER A 40 -4.11 8.44 18.81
C SER A 40 -5.62 8.69 18.78
N VAL A 41 -6.15 9.49 19.71
CA VAL A 41 -7.59 9.83 19.74
C VAL A 41 -7.97 10.62 18.48
N ARG A 42 -7.20 11.67 18.16
CA ARG A 42 -7.46 12.47 16.95
C ARG A 42 -7.33 11.64 15.68
N GLY A 43 -6.33 10.76 15.62
CA GLY A 43 -6.13 9.81 14.52
C GLY A 43 -7.30 8.84 14.38
N GLY A 44 -7.81 8.32 15.49
CA GLY A 44 -8.99 7.46 15.54
C GLY A 44 -10.24 8.18 15.02
N VAL A 45 -10.52 9.39 15.52
CA VAL A 45 -11.66 10.21 15.07
C VAL A 45 -11.55 10.54 13.57
N ILE A 46 -10.37 10.93 13.10
CA ILE A 46 -10.12 11.23 11.68
C ILE A 46 -10.35 9.97 10.82
N THR A 47 -9.87 8.82 11.27
CA THR A 47 -10.04 7.55 10.55
C THR A 47 -11.50 7.14 10.51
N LEU A 48 -12.22 7.20 11.63
CA LEU A 48 -13.65 6.85 11.68
C LEU A 48 -14.48 7.77 10.78
N THR A 49 -14.23 9.07 10.85
CA THR A 49 -14.93 10.06 10.00
C THR A 49 -14.65 9.80 8.52
N SER A 50 -13.41 9.45 8.17
CA SER A 50 -13.05 9.14 6.79
C SER A 50 -13.64 7.81 6.30
N GLN A 51 -13.75 6.78 7.15
CA GLN A 51 -14.46 5.55 6.83
C GLN A 51 -15.93 5.83 6.48
N ALA A 52 -16.62 6.65 7.28
CA ALA A 52 -17.99 7.05 7.00
C ALA A 52 -18.11 7.81 5.67
N ALA A 53 -17.20 8.78 5.43
CA ALA A 53 -17.16 9.52 4.17
C ALA A 53 -16.93 8.61 2.96
N LYS A 54 -16.02 7.63 3.06
CA LYS A 54 -15.76 6.64 2.00
C LYS A 54 -16.98 5.77 1.73
N LEU A 55 -17.66 5.30 2.77
CA LEU A 55 -18.88 4.52 2.63
C LEU A 55 -19.92 5.32 1.84
N ILE A 56 -20.15 6.58 2.22
CA ILE A 56 -21.08 7.47 1.52
C ILE A 56 -20.66 7.67 0.06
N LEU A 57 -19.38 7.96 -0.21
CA LEU A 57 -18.86 8.15 -1.56
C LEU A 57 -18.99 6.89 -2.42
N GLN A 58 -18.65 5.72 -1.88
CA GLN A 58 -18.76 4.43 -2.57
C GLN A 58 -20.23 4.10 -2.85
N THR A 59 -21.11 4.24 -1.86
CA THR A 59 -22.54 4.00 -2.04
C THR A 59 -23.13 4.95 -3.09
N ALA A 60 -22.82 6.24 -3.03
CA ALA A 60 -23.26 7.22 -4.02
C ALA A 60 -22.72 6.87 -5.43
N SER A 61 -21.44 6.53 -5.54
CA SER A 61 -20.85 6.08 -6.80
C SER A 61 -21.54 4.86 -7.36
N THR A 62 -21.80 3.84 -6.54
CA THR A 62 -22.51 2.63 -6.96
C THR A 62 -23.92 2.95 -7.43
N MET A 63 -24.66 3.82 -6.73
CA MET A 63 -26.00 4.25 -7.17
C MET A 63 -25.97 4.97 -8.52
N ILE A 64 -24.99 5.86 -8.73
CA ILE A 64 -24.81 6.58 -10.00
C ILE A 64 -24.48 5.60 -11.12
N LEU A 65 -23.46 4.75 -10.92
CA LEU A 65 -23.01 3.80 -11.92
C LEU A 65 -24.05 2.73 -12.22
N ALA A 66 -24.84 2.29 -11.24
CA ALA A 66 -25.94 1.34 -11.45
C ALA A 66 -27.08 1.90 -12.33
N ARG A 67 -27.21 3.23 -12.44
CA ARG A 67 -28.14 3.87 -13.38
C ARG A 67 -27.55 4.05 -14.77
N LEU A 68 -26.22 4.13 -14.88
CA LEU A 68 -25.52 4.38 -16.14
C LEU A 68 -25.09 3.09 -16.85
N LEU A 69 -24.83 2.02 -16.09
CA LEU A 69 -24.32 0.74 -16.60
C LEU A 69 -25.38 -0.35 -16.55
N ALA A 70 -25.21 -1.35 -17.40
CA ALA A 70 -26.03 -2.55 -17.36
C ALA A 70 -25.59 -3.47 -16.20
N PRO A 71 -26.50 -4.25 -15.57
CA PRO A 71 -26.13 -5.19 -14.51
C PRO A 71 -25.05 -6.20 -14.93
N GLN A 72 -25.00 -6.55 -16.21
CA GLN A 72 -24.00 -7.45 -16.78
C GLN A 72 -22.57 -6.88 -16.65
N ASP A 73 -22.40 -5.56 -16.74
CA ASP A 73 -21.09 -4.92 -16.62
C ASP A 73 -20.51 -5.11 -15.21
N PHE A 74 -21.35 -5.01 -14.18
CA PHE A 74 -20.97 -5.31 -12.80
C PHE A 74 -20.61 -6.78 -12.63
N GLY A 75 -21.35 -7.68 -13.28
CA GLY A 75 -21.07 -9.12 -13.28
C GLY A 75 -19.68 -9.45 -13.80
N LEU A 76 -19.26 -8.83 -14.91
CA LEU A 76 -17.92 -9.02 -15.50
C LEU A 76 -16.80 -8.65 -14.52
N VAL A 77 -16.89 -7.47 -13.91
CA VAL A 77 -15.87 -7.03 -12.95
C VAL A 77 -15.93 -7.87 -11.67
N ALA A 78 -17.12 -8.20 -11.18
CA ALA A 78 -17.31 -9.05 -10.01
C ALA A 78 -16.61 -10.42 -10.18
N MET A 79 -16.79 -11.08 -11.34
CA MET A 79 -16.13 -12.35 -11.64
C MET A 79 -14.61 -12.27 -11.54
N VAL A 80 -13.99 -11.24 -12.13
CA VAL A 80 -12.53 -11.05 -12.04
C VAL A 80 -12.10 -10.72 -10.61
N THR A 81 -12.82 -9.85 -9.92
CA THR A 81 -12.49 -9.45 -8.54
C THR A 81 -12.66 -10.59 -7.54
N ALA A 82 -13.59 -11.51 -7.77
CA ALA A 82 -13.76 -12.70 -6.93
C ALA A 82 -12.52 -13.61 -7.00
N VAL A 83 -11.97 -13.82 -8.21
CA VAL A 83 -10.74 -14.61 -8.40
C VAL A 83 -9.52 -13.88 -7.85
N THR A 84 -9.42 -12.58 -8.12
CA THR A 84 -8.23 -11.78 -7.77
C THR A 84 -8.22 -11.30 -6.32
N GLY A 85 -9.37 -11.22 -5.65
CA GLY A 85 -9.50 -10.80 -4.25
C GLY A 85 -8.76 -11.73 -3.29
N PHE A 86 -8.71 -13.03 -3.59
CA PHE A 86 -7.89 -13.99 -2.86
C PHE A 86 -6.39 -13.65 -2.92
N VAL A 87 -5.93 -13.20 -4.09
CA VAL A 87 -4.52 -12.83 -4.30
C VAL A 87 -4.15 -11.55 -3.54
N ALA A 88 -5.12 -10.65 -3.33
CA ALA A 88 -4.91 -9.40 -2.59
C ALA A 88 -4.48 -9.64 -1.12
N ILE A 89 -4.94 -10.73 -0.49
CA ILE A 89 -4.62 -11.08 0.91
C ILE A 89 -3.11 -11.22 1.12
N PHE A 90 -2.41 -11.81 0.15
CA PHE A 90 -0.97 -12.05 0.23
C PHE A 90 -0.13 -10.77 0.16
N LYS A 91 -0.71 -9.68 -0.35
CA LYS A 91 -0.01 -8.42 -0.61
C LYS A 91 -0.06 -7.44 0.55
N GLU A 92 -1.20 -7.34 1.24
CA GLU A 92 -1.55 -6.13 1.98
C GLU A 92 -1.04 -6.08 3.43
N ALA A 93 -0.89 -7.22 4.10
CA ALA A 93 -0.78 -7.20 5.55
C ALA A 93 0.64 -7.36 6.11
N GLY A 94 1.45 -8.24 5.52
CA GLY A 94 2.68 -8.69 6.19
C GLY A 94 3.78 -7.63 6.29
N LEU A 95 4.17 -7.05 5.15
CA LEU A 95 5.36 -6.18 5.10
C LEU A 95 5.08 -4.76 5.60
N SER A 96 3.84 -4.28 5.51
CA SER A 96 3.44 -3.01 6.10
C SER A 96 3.47 -3.08 7.64
N ALA A 97 2.88 -4.14 8.21
CA ALA A 97 2.86 -4.34 9.66
C ALA A 97 4.27 -4.46 10.25
N ALA A 98 5.17 -5.16 9.54
CA ALA A 98 6.58 -5.25 9.93
C ALA A 98 7.25 -3.87 10.05
N THR A 99 7.01 -2.97 9.10
CA THR A 99 7.57 -1.60 9.11
C THR A 99 6.98 -0.75 10.23
N ILE A 100 5.68 -0.88 10.52
CA ILE A 100 4.99 -0.09 11.55
C ILE A 100 5.42 -0.53 12.96
N GLN A 101 5.53 -1.83 13.22
CA GLN A 101 5.81 -2.35 14.57
C GLN A 101 7.28 -2.20 15.00
N ASN A 102 8.22 -2.16 14.04
CA ASN A 102 9.65 -2.11 14.37
C ASN A 102 10.07 -0.75 14.94
N VAL A 103 10.27 -0.66 16.26
CA VAL A 103 10.63 0.59 16.97
C VAL A 103 11.86 1.28 16.36
N ARG A 104 12.90 0.51 16.02
CA ARG A 104 14.10 1.03 15.34
C ARG A 104 14.19 0.40 13.96
N ILE A 105 13.95 1.20 12.93
CA ILE A 105 14.10 0.78 11.53
C ILE A 105 15.11 1.69 10.84
N SER A 106 15.92 1.12 9.96
CA SER A 106 16.83 1.89 9.12
C SER A 106 16.25 2.15 7.74
N HIS A 107 16.76 3.19 7.06
CA HIS A 107 16.44 3.46 5.67
C HIS A 107 16.66 2.23 4.77
N GLY A 108 17.79 1.52 4.95
CA GLY A 108 18.10 0.31 4.17
C GLY A 108 17.10 -0.82 4.38
N GLN A 109 16.56 -0.97 5.59
CA GLN A 109 15.53 -1.99 5.88
C GLN A 109 14.22 -1.67 5.15
N VAL A 110 13.77 -0.41 5.19
CA VAL A 110 12.56 0.01 4.49
C VAL A 110 12.72 -0.08 2.98
N SER A 111 13.87 0.33 2.44
CA SER A 111 14.19 0.19 1.00
C SER A 111 14.18 -1.27 0.56
N ASN A 112 14.77 -2.18 1.35
CA ASN A 112 14.73 -3.61 1.04
C ASN A 112 13.29 -4.17 1.08
N LEU A 113 12.50 -3.82 2.09
CA LEU A 113 11.09 -4.23 2.16
C LEU A 113 10.26 -3.66 1.02
N PHE A 114 10.56 -2.45 0.56
CA PHE A 114 9.93 -1.86 -0.62
C PHE A 114 10.22 -2.69 -1.86
N TRP A 115 11.47 -3.03 -2.13
CA TRP A 115 11.82 -3.83 -3.31
C TRP A 115 11.27 -5.25 -3.24
N ILE A 116 11.22 -5.87 -2.06
CA ILE A 116 10.56 -7.17 -1.87
C ILE A 116 9.07 -7.04 -2.20
N ASN A 117 8.40 -5.99 -1.72
CA ASN A 117 6.98 -5.79 -1.97
C ASN A 117 6.67 -5.50 -3.45
N VAL A 118 7.51 -4.71 -4.12
CA VAL A 118 7.41 -4.46 -5.56
C VAL A 118 7.63 -5.75 -6.35
N GLY A 119 8.63 -6.56 -5.97
CA GLY A 119 8.87 -7.88 -6.56
C GLY A 119 7.67 -8.81 -6.40
N LEU A 120 7.12 -8.92 -5.19
CA LEU A 120 5.92 -9.72 -4.91
C LEU A 120 4.70 -9.23 -5.72
N SER A 121 4.49 -7.91 -5.77
CA SER A 121 3.40 -7.31 -6.54
C SER A 121 3.55 -7.56 -8.04
N ALA A 122 4.78 -7.50 -8.57
CA ALA A 122 5.08 -7.84 -9.96
C ALA A 122 4.85 -9.32 -10.25
N SER A 123 5.25 -10.23 -9.34
CA SER A 123 4.94 -11.66 -9.46
C SER A 123 3.43 -11.91 -9.47
N ILE A 124 2.67 -11.23 -8.62
CA ILE A 124 1.21 -11.29 -8.61
C ILE A 124 0.63 -10.83 -9.96
N VAL A 125 1.13 -9.72 -10.51
CA VAL A 125 0.68 -9.23 -11.83
C VAL A 125 0.89 -10.30 -12.90
N LEU A 126 2.07 -10.93 -12.93
CA LEU A 126 2.37 -11.99 -13.91
C LEU A 126 1.46 -13.21 -13.73
N VAL A 127 1.20 -13.63 -12.49
CA VAL A 127 0.32 -14.77 -12.19
C VAL A 127 -1.13 -14.47 -12.61
N VAL A 128 -1.64 -13.28 -12.29
CA VAL A 128 -3.02 -12.88 -12.62
C VAL A 128 -3.19 -12.65 -14.13
N ALA A 129 -2.25 -11.97 -14.78
CA ALA A 129 -2.29 -11.77 -16.22
C ALA A 129 -2.12 -13.10 -16.98
N GLY A 130 -1.24 -13.99 -16.50
CA GLY A 130 -1.03 -15.32 -17.06
C GLY A 130 -2.22 -16.26 -16.85
N SER A 131 -2.99 -16.09 -15.78
CA SER A 131 -4.22 -16.85 -15.54
C SER A 131 -5.45 -16.26 -16.23
N ALA A 132 -5.35 -15.08 -16.86
CA ALA A 132 -6.48 -14.42 -17.52
C ALA A 132 -7.20 -15.30 -18.57
N PRO A 133 -6.51 -16.08 -19.44
CA PRO A 133 -7.19 -17.01 -20.35
C PRO A 133 -7.93 -18.14 -19.61
N LEU A 134 -7.38 -18.62 -18.50
CA LEU A 134 -8.01 -19.64 -17.66
C LEU A 134 -9.29 -19.11 -17.00
N ILE A 135 -9.26 -17.86 -16.51
CA ILE A 135 -10.43 -17.18 -15.94
C ILE A 135 -11.53 -17.05 -17.01
N ALA A 136 -11.18 -16.58 -18.20
CA ALA A 136 -12.13 -16.42 -19.29
C ALA A 136 -12.73 -17.77 -19.75
N TRP A 137 -11.93 -18.83 -19.76
CA TRP A 137 -12.39 -20.17 -20.05
C TRP A 137 -13.35 -20.71 -18.98
N LEU A 138 -13.02 -20.54 -17.70
CA LEU A 138 -13.84 -21.01 -16.57
C LEU A 138 -15.24 -20.40 -16.58
N TYR A 139 -15.33 -19.08 -16.84
CA TYR A 139 -16.59 -18.34 -16.85
C TYR A 139 -17.25 -18.27 -18.24
N HIS A 140 -16.66 -18.90 -19.26
CA HIS A 140 -17.14 -18.86 -20.64
C HIS A 140 -17.31 -17.43 -21.20
N GLU A 141 -16.45 -16.51 -20.78
CA GLU A 141 -16.59 -15.08 -21.10
C GLU A 141 -15.24 -14.46 -21.53
N PRO A 142 -15.00 -14.28 -22.85
CA PRO A 142 -13.72 -13.80 -23.38
C PRO A 142 -13.33 -12.39 -22.91
N ARG A 143 -14.30 -11.55 -22.55
CA ARG A 143 -14.05 -10.18 -22.08
C ARG A 143 -13.22 -10.15 -20.79
N LEU A 144 -13.29 -11.21 -19.98
CA LEU A 144 -12.57 -11.30 -18.72
C LEU A 144 -11.05 -11.27 -18.88
N ILE A 145 -10.52 -11.66 -20.05
CA ILE A 145 -9.07 -11.64 -20.32
C ILE A 145 -8.52 -10.22 -20.12
N TRP A 146 -9.13 -9.24 -20.82
CA TRP A 146 -8.66 -7.86 -20.80
C TRP A 146 -8.95 -7.17 -19.47
N ILE A 147 -10.06 -7.52 -18.81
CA ILE A 147 -10.38 -7.02 -17.47
C ILE A 147 -9.34 -7.53 -16.46
N ALA A 148 -9.01 -8.82 -16.47
CA ALA A 148 -8.01 -9.40 -15.59
C ALA A 148 -6.62 -8.79 -15.81
N ILE A 149 -6.19 -8.63 -17.07
CA ILE A 149 -4.91 -7.97 -17.40
C ILE A 149 -4.91 -6.53 -16.90
N ALA A 150 -5.96 -5.74 -17.17
CA ALA A 150 -6.02 -4.35 -16.73
C ALA A 150 -6.01 -4.22 -15.19
N LEU A 151 -6.82 -5.02 -14.50
CA LEU A 151 -6.88 -5.02 -13.04
C LEU A 151 -5.60 -5.57 -12.41
N SER A 152 -4.87 -6.47 -13.08
CA SER A 152 -3.60 -6.98 -12.57
C SER A 152 -2.58 -5.85 -12.33
N GLY A 153 -2.60 -4.80 -13.16
CA GLY A 153 -1.72 -3.63 -13.02
C GLY A 153 -1.93 -2.85 -11.71
N THR A 154 -3.12 -2.91 -11.12
CA THR A 154 -3.43 -2.27 -9.83
C THR A 154 -2.59 -2.86 -8.69
N PHE A 155 -2.23 -4.15 -8.78
CA PHE A 155 -1.38 -4.79 -7.78
C PHE A 155 0.00 -4.15 -7.74
N LEU A 156 0.61 -3.89 -8.89
CA LEU A 156 1.91 -3.21 -8.96
C LEU A 156 1.84 -1.79 -8.41
N LEU A 157 0.81 -1.02 -8.79
CA LEU A 157 0.61 0.35 -8.35
C LEU A 157 0.51 0.46 -6.82
N SER A 158 -0.34 -0.35 -6.21
CA SER A 158 -0.45 -0.33 -4.75
C SER A 158 0.82 -0.91 -4.07
N GLY A 159 1.54 -1.84 -4.72
CA GLY A 159 2.85 -2.32 -4.26
C GLY A 159 3.90 -1.20 -4.09
N LEU A 160 3.86 -0.20 -4.98
CA LEU A 160 4.70 1.01 -4.90
C LEU A 160 4.30 1.94 -3.75
N ALA A 161 3.06 1.86 -3.26
CA ALA A 161 2.53 2.73 -2.21
C ALA A 161 2.71 2.16 -0.79
N VAL A 162 2.76 0.83 -0.62
CA VAL A 162 2.72 0.16 0.70
C VAL A 162 3.71 0.71 1.72
N GLN A 163 5.01 0.78 1.37
CA GLN A 163 6.02 1.21 2.36
C GLN A 163 5.93 2.70 2.70
N HIS A 164 5.58 3.54 1.73
CA HIS A 164 5.32 4.96 1.97
C HIS A 164 4.14 5.13 2.94
N GLN A 165 3.04 4.41 2.73
CA GLN A 165 1.90 4.44 3.65
C GLN A 165 2.25 3.85 5.02
N ALA A 166 3.06 2.79 5.08
CA ALA A 166 3.52 2.23 6.34
C ALA A 166 4.33 3.25 7.16
N LEU A 167 5.19 4.04 6.51
CA LEU A 167 5.90 5.14 7.14
C LEU A 167 4.96 6.27 7.59
N LEU A 168 3.98 6.66 6.78
CA LEU A 168 2.97 7.66 7.17
C LEU A 168 2.13 7.19 8.38
N ARG A 169 1.74 5.90 8.42
CA ARG A 169 1.04 5.26 9.54
C ARG A 169 1.91 5.27 10.80
N ARG A 170 3.17 4.85 10.66
CA ARG A 170 4.17 4.86 11.74
C ARG A 170 4.38 6.25 12.33
N GLN A 171 4.36 7.29 11.47
CA GLN A 171 4.50 8.69 11.88
C GLN A 171 3.18 9.33 12.35
N MET A 172 2.10 8.54 12.47
CA MET A 172 0.77 9.00 12.88
C MET A 172 0.25 10.17 12.01
N ARG A 173 0.67 10.23 10.73
CA ARG A 173 0.24 11.22 9.74
C ARG A 173 -1.12 10.84 9.14
N PHE A 174 -2.12 10.56 9.98
CA PHE A 174 -3.44 10.08 9.57
C PHE A 174 -4.17 11.03 8.61
N LYS A 175 -3.98 12.34 8.75
CA LYS A 175 -4.54 13.31 7.79
C LYS A 175 -4.02 13.08 6.37
N ALA A 176 -2.73 12.79 6.22
CA ALA A 176 -2.11 12.52 4.92
C ALA A 176 -2.66 11.21 4.32
N LEU A 177 -2.79 10.17 5.13
CA LEU A 177 -3.39 8.90 4.71
C LEU A 177 -4.83 9.08 4.23
N VAL A 178 -5.63 9.82 5.00
CA VAL A 178 -7.03 10.11 4.63
C VAL A 178 -7.12 10.95 3.35
N SER A 179 -6.25 11.95 3.17
CA SER A 179 -6.25 12.73 1.92
C SER A 179 -5.85 11.91 0.71
N ILE A 180 -4.87 10.98 0.86
CA ILE A 180 -4.48 10.04 -0.19
C ILE A 180 -5.70 9.21 -0.60
N GLU A 181 -6.40 8.64 0.38
CA GLU A 181 -7.48 7.68 0.15
C GLU A 181 -8.77 8.33 -0.37
N ILE A 182 -9.17 9.47 0.17
CA ILE A 182 -10.33 10.22 -0.36
C ILE A 182 -10.00 10.79 -1.74
N GLY A 183 -8.79 11.31 -1.93
CA GLY A 183 -8.35 11.87 -3.22
C GLY A 183 -8.32 10.82 -4.31
N SER A 184 -7.76 9.64 -4.04
CA SER A 184 -7.73 8.53 -4.99
C SER A 184 -9.12 7.99 -5.30
N LEU A 185 -9.97 7.77 -4.28
CA LEU A 185 -11.34 7.32 -4.46
C LEU A 185 -12.14 8.30 -5.31
N THR A 186 -12.04 9.60 -5.02
CA THR A 186 -12.76 10.64 -5.78
C THR A 186 -12.31 10.67 -7.23
N ALA A 187 -11.00 10.60 -7.49
CA ALA A 187 -10.46 10.55 -8.84
C ALA A 187 -10.92 9.29 -9.62
N GLY A 188 -11.01 8.15 -8.93
CA GLY A 188 -11.59 6.93 -9.47
C GLY A 188 -13.05 7.08 -9.86
N ILE A 189 -13.88 7.60 -8.94
CA ILE A 189 -15.32 7.85 -9.18
C ILE A 189 -15.51 8.78 -10.38
N VAL A 190 -14.78 9.89 -10.43
CA VAL A 190 -14.85 10.85 -11.55
C VAL A 190 -14.48 10.15 -12.86
N SER A 191 -13.41 9.38 -12.88
CA SER A 191 -12.98 8.63 -14.07
C SER A 191 -14.04 7.62 -14.52
N ALA A 192 -14.66 6.92 -13.56
CA ALA A 192 -15.72 5.95 -13.82
C ALA A 192 -16.97 6.60 -14.42
N VAL A 193 -17.42 7.71 -13.84
CA VAL A 193 -18.60 8.44 -14.31
C VAL A 193 -18.33 9.01 -15.71
N LEU A 194 -17.16 9.59 -15.95
CA LEU A 194 -16.79 10.09 -17.28
C LEU A 194 -16.77 8.97 -18.32
N ALA A 195 -16.13 7.82 -18.02
CA ALA A 195 -16.11 6.67 -18.92
C ALA A 195 -17.53 6.11 -19.18
N ALA A 196 -18.38 6.09 -18.16
CA ALA A 196 -19.76 5.62 -18.28
C ALA A 196 -20.57 6.54 -19.20
N LEU A 197 -20.43 7.86 -19.05
CA LEU A 197 -21.09 8.85 -19.91
C LEU A 197 -20.60 8.79 -21.36
N LEU A 198 -19.35 8.36 -21.59
CA LEU A 198 -18.80 8.10 -22.93
C LEU A 198 -19.23 6.75 -23.51
N GLY A 199 -20.03 5.95 -22.80
CA GLY A 199 -20.53 4.67 -23.27
C GLY A 199 -19.51 3.53 -23.19
N CYS A 200 -18.49 3.62 -22.33
CA CYS A 200 -17.45 2.59 -22.20
C CYS A 200 -17.90 1.30 -21.47
N GLY A 201 -19.14 1.24 -20.95
CA GLY A 201 -19.70 0.05 -20.28
C GLY A 201 -18.85 -0.40 -19.09
N TYR A 202 -18.57 -1.70 -18.98
CA TYR A 202 -17.73 -2.28 -17.92
C TYR A 202 -16.32 -1.64 -17.78
N TRP A 203 -15.77 -1.04 -18.85
CA TRP A 203 -14.49 -0.33 -18.75
C TRP A 203 -14.54 0.86 -17.79
N SER A 204 -15.73 1.39 -17.51
CA SER A 204 -15.93 2.45 -16.52
C SER A 204 -15.58 1.98 -15.10
N LEU A 205 -15.96 0.76 -14.75
CA LEU A 205 -15.64 0.13 -13.46
C LEU A 205 -14.15 -0.22 -13.38
N VAL A 206 -13.57 -0.71 -14.49
CA VAL A 206 -12.13 -0.97 -14.58
C VAL A 206 -11.34 0.34 -14.41
N ALA A 207 -11.75 1.41 -15.10
CA ALA A 207 -11.14 2.73 -14.99
C ALA A 207 -11.23 3.26 -13.56
N MET A 208 -12.34 3.04 -12.85
CA MET A 208 -12.47 3.42 -11.43
C MET A 208 -11.34 2.82 -10.59
N MET A 209 -11.11 1.51 -10.70
CA MET A 209 -10.11 0.79 -9.90
C MET A 209 -8.68 1.15 -10.29
N VAL A 210 -8.40 1.23 -11.60
CA VAL A 210 -7.08 1.58 -12.12
C VAL A 210 -6.71 3.01 -11.76
N MET A 211 -7.63 3.97 -11.97
CA MET A 211 -7.38 5.37 -11.66
C MET A 211 -7.27 5.62 -10.17
N SER A 212 -8.09 4.96 -9.34
CA SER A 212 -7.92 5.03 -7.87
C SER A 212 -6.53 4.56 -7.47
N SER A 213 -6.09 3.38 -7.94
CA SER A 213 -4.78 2.82 -7.61
C SER A 213 -3.62 3.69 -8.12
N ALA A 214 -3.74 4.24 -9.32
CA ALA A 214 -2.72 5.09 -9.93
C ALA A 214 -2.57 6.41 -9.18
N VAL A 215 -3.69 7.07 -8.88
CA VAL A 215 -3.73 8.33 -8.13
C VAL A 215 -3.28 8.10 -6.69
N GLU A 216 -3.68 6.99 -6.06
CA GLU A 216 -3.19 6.62 -4.73
C GLU A 216 -1.67 6.50 -4.70
N ALA A 217 -1.08 5.78 -5.66
CA ALA A 217 0.37 5.67 -5.78
C ALA A 217 1.01 7.05 -5.99
N LEU A 218 0.48 7.86 -6.90
CA LEU A 218 1.02 9.20 -7.20
C LEU A 218 0.94 10.15 -6.00
N ILE A 219 -0.21 10.27 -5.34
CA ILE A 219 -0.37 11.13 -4.16
C ILE A 219 0.50 10.60 -3.02
N THR A 220 0.56 9.28 -2.82
CA THR A 220 1.41 8.68 -1.79
C THR A 220 2.88 9.04 -1.99
N TRP A 221 3.39 8.96 -3.22
CA TRP A 221 4.77 9.30 -3.55
C TRP A 221 5.04 10.80 -3.39
N THR A 222 4.08 11.68 -3.71
CA THR A 222 4.26 13.12 -3.53
C THR A 222 4.19 13.57 -2.06
N VAL A 223 3.34 12.93 -1.26
CA VAL A 223 3.11 13.30 0.16
C VAL A 223 4.12 12.67 1.11
N SER A 224 4.67 11.51 0.77
CA SER A 224 5.72 10.86 1.55
C SER A 224 7.08 11.43 1.18
N ASP A 225 7.79 11.95 2.18
CA ASP A 225 9.14 12.52 2.02
C ASP A 225 10.23 11.46 1.77
N TRP A 226 9.95 10.22 2.15
CA TRP A 226 10.88 9.09 1.96
C TRP A 226 10.97 8.64 0.49
N ARG A 227 12.16 8.21 0.07
CA ARG A 227 12.44 7.62 -1.25
C ARG A 227 13.25 6.33 -1.11
N PRO A 228 12.93 5.26 -1.85
CA PRO A 228 13.66 4.00 -1.77
C PRO A 228 15.08 4.13 -2.36
N SER A 229 16.08 3.70 -1.60
CA SER A 229 17.43 3.45 -2.10
C SER A 229 17.51 2.13 -2.88
N ARG A 230 18.65 1.89 -3.54
CA ARG A 230 18.93 0.56 -4.13
C ARG A 230 18.92 -0.54 -3.06
N PRO A 231 18.51 -1.77 -3.40
CA PRO A 231 18.53 -2.89 -2.46
C PRO A 231 19.94 -3.15 -1.93
N ASN A 232 20.08 -3.34 -0.62
CA ASN A 232 21.36 -3.64 0.01
C ASN A 232 21.29 -4.96 0.79
N ARG A 233 22.01 -5.98 0.30
CA ARG A 233 22.05 -7.33 0.92
C ARG A 233 22.71 -7.35 2.30
N ALA A 234 23.50 -6.34 2.65
CA ALA A 234 24.13 -6.24 3.97
C ALA A 234 23.15 -5.84 5.08
N THR A 235 21.93 -5.42 4.72
CA THR A 235 20.91 -5.01 5.70
C THR A 235 19.99 -6.18 6.02
N ASP A 236 19.97 -6.61 7.28
CA ASP A 236 19.12 -7.71 7.73
C ASP A 236 17.64 -7.28 7.80
N VAL A 237 16.81 -8.00 7.06
CA VAL A 237 15.34 -7.89 7.02
C VAL A 237 14.66 -9.23 7.30
N LYS A 238 15.41 -10.29 7.63
CA LYS A 238 14.87 -11.65 7.78
C LYS A 238 13.82 -11.75 8.87
N SER A 239 14.05 -11.09 10.00
CA SER A 239 13.08 -11.02 11.11
C SER A 239 11.78 -10.33 10.69
N MET A 240 11.88 -9.27 9.89
CA MET A 240 10.74 -8.50 9.38
C MET A 240 9.93 -9.31 8.36
N ILE A 241 10.61 -10.01 7.45
CA ILE A 241 9.96 -10.91 6.48
C ILE A 241 9.28 -12.06 7.19
N ARG A 242 9.93 -12.68 8.19
CA ARG A 242 9.33 -13.77 8.98
C ARG A 242 8.06 -13.28 9.69
N PHE A 243 8.12 -12.11 10.33
CA PHE A 243 6.95 -11.51 10.96
C PHE A 243 5.83 -11.25 9.94
N GLY A 244 6.16 -10.63 8.80
CA GLY A 244 5.19 -10.38 7.75
C GLY A 244 4.56 -11.65 7.19
N GLY A 245 5.34 -12.72 7.03
CA GLY A 245 4.84 -14.03 6.62
C GLY A 245 3.88 -14.64 7.63
N SER A 246 4.15 -14.50 8.93
CA SER A 246 3.22 -14.95 9.99
C SER A 246 1.89 -14.18 9.95
N VAL A 247 1.93 -12.87 9.69
CA VAL A 247 0.71 -12.04 9.54
C VAL A 247 -0.09 -12.49 8.32
N VAL A 248 0.56 -12.67 7.16
CA VAL A 248 -0.11 -13.14 5.94
C VAL A 248 -0.74 -14.52 6.15
N ALA A 249 -0.06 -15.43 6.84
CA ALA A 249 -0.60 -16.75 7.17
C ALA A 249 -1.84 -16.66 8.07
N PHE A 250 -1.82 -15.76 9.05
CA PHE A 250 -2.98 -15.51 9.92
C PHE A 250 -4.17 -14.93 9.14
N ASP A 251 -3.93 -13.96 8.26
CA ASP A 251 -5.00 -13.36 7.44
C ASP A 251 -5.58 -14.35 6.43
N PHE A 252 -4.74 -15.24 5.89
CA PHE A 252 -5.18 -16.34 5.06
C PHE A 252 -6.13 -17.28 5.82
N LEU A 253 -5.76 -17.71 7.03
CA LEU A 253 -6.60 -18.57 7.87
C LEU A 253 -7.94 -17.88 8.22
N ASN A 254 -7.89 -16.59 8.56
CA ASN A 254 -9.10 -15.82 8.85
C ASN A 254 -10.01 -15.66 7.64
N TYR A 255 -9.45 -15.45 6.45
CA TYR A 255 -10.23 -15.35 5.23
C TYR A 255 -11.02 -16.64 4.99
N PHE A 256 -10.38 -17.80 5.11
CA PHE A 256 -11.08 -19.08 4.97
C PHE A 256 -12.13 -19.27 6.06
N ASN A 257 -11.79 -19.01 7.32
CA ASN A 257 -12.74 -19.16 8.43
C ASN A 257 -14.03 -18.35 8.17
N ARG A 258 -13.89 -17.09 7.76
CA ARG A 258 -15.03 -16.22 7.46
C ARG A 258 -15.84 -16.62 6.22
N ASN A 259 -15.22 -17.32 5.26
CA ASN A 259 -15.94 -17.84 4.09
C ASN A 259 -16.60 -19.20 4.38
N PHE A 260 -16.15 -19.95 5.38
CA PHE A 260 -16.77 -21.20 5.81
C PHE A 260 -17.93 -21.00 6.78
N ASP A 261 -17.91 -19.92 7.58
CA ASP A 261 -19.00 -19.55 8.49
C ASP A 261 -20.20 -18.87 7.79
N ASN A 262 -20.11 -18.60 6.47
CA ASN A 262 -21.16 -17.99 5.62
C ASN A 262 -21.78 -19.03 4.67
#